data_AF-L1KR66-F1
#
_entry.id   AF-L1KR66-F1
#
_cell.length_a   1.000
_cell.length_b   1.000
_cell.length_c   1.000
_cell.angle_alpha   90.00
_cell.angle_beta   90.00
_cell.angle_gamma   90.00
#
_symmetry.space_group_name_H-M   'P 1'
#
loop_
_entity.id
_entity.type
_entity.pdbx_description
1 polymer ?
#
loop_
_entity_poly.entity_id
_entity_poly.type
_entity_poly.pdbx_seq_one_letter_code
_entity_poly.pdbx_strand_id
1 'polypeptide(L)' 'MHGVETEYGTFSLNELEQVRGPLGLPVERDQFFVPTPAKELE' A
#
# COMPACT_ATOMS: atom_id res chain seq x y z
N MET A 1 -8.81 13.60 11.86
CA MET A 1 -9.44 12.45 12.55
C MET A 1 -8.32 11.44 12.77
N HIS A 2 -7.84 11.30 14.00
CA HIS A 2 -6.80 10.31 14.32
C HIS A 2 -7.50 9.04 14.81
N GLY A 3 -7.12 7.88 14.25
CA GLY A 3 -7.55 6.58 14.74
C GLY A 3 -7.01 6.30 16.14
N VAL A 4 -7.39 5.18 16.73
CA VAL A 4 -6.96 4.78 18.08
C VAL A 4 -5.44 4.60 18.16
N GLU A 5 -4.80 4.24 17.05
CA GLU A 5 -3.35 4.07 16.90
C GLU A 5 -2.77 5.14 15.95
N THR A 6 -1.49 5.49 16.14
CA THR A 6 -0.76 6.33 15.19
C THR A 6 -0.33 5.47 14.00
N GLU A 7 -1.08 5.53 12.92
CA GLU A 7 -0.77 4.79 11.69
C GLU A 7 0.06 5.65 10.72
N TYR A 8 1.19 5.13 10.26
CA TYR A 8 2.09 5.80 9.31
C TYR A 8 1.51 5.87 7.87
N GLY A 9 0.33 5.29 7.63
CA GLY A 9 -0.28 5.21 6.29
C GLY A 9 0.45 4.27 5.32
N THR A 10 1.43 3.50 5.81
CA THR A 10 2.18 2.51 5.05
C THR A 10 1.68 1.09 5.35
N PHE A 11 1.66 0.24 4.33
CA PHE A 11 1.28 -1.17 4.43
C PHE A 11 2.46 -2.07 4.06
N SER A 12 2.47 -3.29 4.59
CA SER A 12 3.45 -4.31 4.20
C SER A 12 3.13 -4.84 2.79
N LEU A 13 4.14 -4.96 1.93
CA LEU A 13 3.96 -5.60 0.62
C LEU A 13 3.51 -7.06 0.76
N ASN A 14 4.11 -7.79 1.72
CA ASN A 14 3.74 -9.18 1.98
C ASN A 14 2.27 -9.30 2.41
N GLU A 15 1.75 -8.33 3.18
CA GLU A 15 0.35 -8.31 3.57
C GLU A 15 -0.56 -8.06 2.36
N LEU A 16 -0.23 -7.04 1.54
CA LEU A 16 -0.99 -6.70 0.34
C LEU A 16 -1.04 -7.86 -0.67
N GLU A 17 0.05 -8.64 -0.77
CA GLU A 17 0.14 -9.84 -1.61
C GLU A 17 -0.78 -10.99 -1.15
N GLN A 18 -1.19 -11.03 0.12
CA GLN A 18 -2.14 -12.04 0.62
C GLN A 18 -3.61 -11.61 0.44
N VAL A 19 -3.89 -10.33 0.17
CA VAL A 19 -5.26 -9.83 0.03
C VAL A 19 -5.92 -10.43 -1.22
N ARG A 20 -7.15 -10.92 -1.05
CA ARG A 20 -7.98 -11.43 -2.15
C ARG A 20 -9.34 -10.74 -2.11
N GLY A 21 -9.79 -10.20 -3.24
CA GLY A 21 -11.11 -9.61 -3.39
C GLY A 21 -12.24 -10.65 -3.42
N PRO A 22 -13.51 -10.22 -3.55
CA PRO A 22 -14.67 -11.13 -3.56
C PRO A 22 -14.64 -12.20 -4.65
N LEU A 23 -13.93 -11.94 -5.76
CA LEU A 23 -13.73 -12.88 -6.87
C LEU A 23 -12.43 -13.70 -6.74
N GLY A 24 -11.72 -13.61 -5.61
CA GLY A 24 -10.44 -14.27 -5.40
C GLY A 24 -9.26 -13.61 -6.15
N LEU A 25 -9.45 -12.42 -6.72
CA LEU A 25 -8.39 -11.70 -7.42
C LEU A 25 -7.47 -10.97 -6.44
N PRO A 26 -6.13 -10.95 -6.66
CA PRO A 26 -5.19 -10.18 -5.85
C PRO A 26 -5.28 -8.68 -6.16
N VAL A 27 -4.65 -7.86 -5.33
CA VAL A 27 -4.42 -6.44 -5.63
C VAL A 27 -3.41 -6.32 -6.78
N GLU A 28 -3.71 -5.46 -7.76
CA GLU A 28 -2.82 -5.23 -8.90
C GLU A 28 -1.62 -4.34 -8.53
N ARG A 29 -0.45 -4.69 -9.06
CA ARG A 29 0.79 -3.92 -8.92
C ARG A 29 1.03 -3.10 -10.18
N ASP A 30 1.38 -1.83 -10.00
CA ASP A 30 1.83 -0.99 -11.11
C ASP A 30 3.22 -1.45 -11.58
N GLN A 31 3.33 -1.78 -12.87
CA GLN A 31 4.58 -2.25 -13.49
C GLN A 31 5.54 -1.10 -13.81
N PHE A 32 5.06 0.13 -13.88
CA PHE A 32 5.84 1.31 -14.24
C PHE A 32 6.16 2.21 -13.04
N PHE A 33 5.80 1.77 -11.83
CA PHE A 33 6.13 2.48 -10.61
C PHE A 33 7.65 2.56 -10.41
N VAL A 34 8.16 3.77 -10.30
CA VAL A 34 9.54 4.07 -9.91
C VAL A 34 9.51 4.68 -8.51
N PRO A 35 10.18 4.06 -7.51
CA PRO A 35 10.23 4.63 -6.17
C PRO A 35 10.85 6.03 -6.19
N THR A 36 10.11 7.01 -5.67
CA THR A 36 10.56 8.39 -5.48
C THR A 36 10.75 8.66 -3.99
N PRO A 37 11.86 9.30 -3.57
CA PRO A 37 12.04 9.72 -2.19
C PRO A 37 10.91 10.64 -1.72
N ALA A 38 10.38 10.41 -0.51
CA ALA A 38 9.25 11.20 0.02
C ALA A 38 9.51 12.71 0.03
N LYS A 39 10.75 13.13 0.30
CA LYS A 39 11.20 14.54 0.26
C LYS A 39 10.99 15.24 -1.09
N GLU A 40 10.77 14.50 -2.18
CA GLU A 40 10.55 15.04 -3.53
C GLU A 40 9.06 15.21 -3.86
N LEU A 41 8.17 14.77 -2.97
CA LEU A 41 6.71 14.88 -3.10
C LEU A 41 6.11 16.02 -2.26
N GLU A 42 6.95 16.76 -1.52
CA GLU A 42 6.57 17.89 -0.65
C GLU A 42 6.67 19.25 -1.35
#